data_AF-A0A961YBG1-F1
#
_entry.id   AF-A0A961YBG1-F1
#
_cell.length_a   1.000
_cell.length_b   1.000
_cell.length_c   1.000
_cell.angle_alpha   90.00
_cell.angle_beta   90.00
_cell.angle_gamma   90.00
#
_symmetry.space_group_name_H-M   'P 1'
#
loop_
_entity.id
_entity.type
_entity.pdbx_description
1 polymer ?
#
loop_
_entity_poly.entity_id
_entity_poly.type
_entity_poly.pdbx_seq_one_letter_code
_entity_poly.pdbx_strand_id
1 'polypeptide(L)' 'MTSQTDNAAADSQRDYSKTLFLPETEFPMRAGLPQREPEWLARWDSLDVFGKLRAQSKGREKFILHDGPPYANGHLHIG' A
#
# COMPACT_ATOMS: atom_id res chain seq x y z
N MET A 1 -57.31 -12.69 -2.80
CA MET A 1 -56.77 -14.07 -2.89
C MET A 1 -55.39 -13.95 -3.53
N THR A 2 -54.43 -13.31 -2.85
CA THR A 2 -53.64 -13.84 -1.73
C THR A 2 -52.84 -15.06 -2.15
N SER A 3 -51.54 -14.91 -2.37
CA SER A 3 -50.52 -15.63 -1.59
C SER A 3 -49.12 -15.15 -2.01
N GLN A 4 -48.53 -14.32 -1.14
CA GLN A 4 -47.09 -14.32 -0.92
C GLN A 4 -46.68 -15.76 -0.62
N THR A 5 -45.72 -16.31 -1.36
CA THR A 5 -44.96 -17.45 -0.90
C THR A 5 -43.67 -16.93 -0.29
N ASP A 6 -43.68 -16.85 1.03
CA ASP A 6 -42.50 -16.67 1.88
C ASP A 6 -41.49 -17.76 1.55
N ASN A 7 -40.32 -17.37 1.03
CA ASN A 7 -39.18 -18.29 0.93
C ASN A 7 -38.31 -18.09 2.18
N ALA A 8 -38.84 -18.51 3.32
CA ALA A 8 -38.19 -18.50 4.62
C ALA A 8 -37.88 -19.94 5.05
N ALA A 9 -36.91 -20.59 4.39
CA ALA A 9 -36.36 -21.86 4.87
C ALA A 9 -35.03 -22.22 4.16
N ALA A 10 -33.94 -21.54 4.51
CA ALA A 10 -32.59 -22.02 4.20
C ALA A 10 -31.58 -21.49 5.22
N ASP A 11 -31.83 -21.71 6.52
CA ASP A 11 -30.83 -21.38 7.55
C ASP A 11 -30.85 -22.41 8.68
N SER A 12 -30.22 -23.55 8.41
CA SER A 12 -29.79 -24.49 9.47
C SER A 12 -28.61 -25.36 9.04
N GLN A 13 -27.78 -24.91 8.10
CA GLN A 13 -26.54 -25.61 7.75
C GLN A 13 -25.38 -24.94 8.50
N ARG A 14 -24.68 -25.72 9.32
CA ARG A 14 -23.54 -25.26 10.12
C ARG A 14 -22.48 -24.65 9.18
N ASP A 15 -22.14 -23.38 9.39
CA ASP A 15 -21.10 -22.70 8.63
C ASP A 15 -19.71 -23.21 9.06
N TYR A 16 -19.17 -24.17 8.32
CA TYR A 16 -17.88 -24.79 8.58
C TYR A 16 -16.69 -23.87 8.25
N SER A 17 -16.90 -22.75 7.53
CA SER A 17 -15.82 -21.79 7.23
C SER A 17 -15.18 -21.25 8.51
N LYS A 18 -15.97 -21.11 9.58
CA LYS A 18 -15.55 -20.66 10.93
C LYS A 18 -14.66 -21.66 11.68
N THR A 19 -14.52 -22.88 11.18
CA THR A 19 -13.62 -23.90 11.77
C THR A 19 -12.24 -23.94 11.12
N LEU A 20 -12.03 -23.13 10.08
CA LEU A 20 -10.77 -23.05 9.34
C LEU A 20 -9.95 -21.86 9.84
N PHE A 21 -8.65 -22.07 10.04
CA PHE A 21 -7.70 -21.00 10.34
C PHE A 21 -7.19 -20.40 9.03
N LEU A 22 -8.00 -19.55 8.41
CA LEU A 22 -7.66 -18.89 7.15
C LEU A 22 -6.79 -17.65 7.40
N PRO A 23 -5.84 -17.33 6.49
CA PRO A 23 -5.08 -16.08 6.58
C PRO A 23 -5.99 -14.87 6.38
N GLU A 24 -5.90 -13.92 7.31
CA GLU A 24 -6.59 -12.63 7.23
C GLU A 24 -5.56 -11.50 7.22
N THR A 25 -5.77 -10.51 6.37
CA THR A 25 -4.90 -9.33 6.30
C THR A 25 -5.67 -8.11 5.81
N GLU A 26 -5.34 -6.95 6.39
CA GLU A 26 -5.79 -5.64 5.90
C GLU A 26 -5.03 -5.22 4.63
N PHE A 27 -3.98 -5.96 4.24
CA PHE A 27 -3.20 -5.67 3.05
C PHE A 27 -4.04 -5.93 1.80
N PRO A 28 -4.33 -4.89 0.99
CA PRO A 28 -5.18 -5.05 -0.18
C PRO A 28 -4.45 -5.84 -1.26
N MET A 29 -5.17 -6.74 -1.93
CA MET A 29 -4.62 -7.48 -3.08
C MET A 29 -4.22 -6.57 -4.26
N ARG A 30 -4.88 -5.41 -4.40
CA ARG A 30 -4.53 -4.39 -5.40
C ARG A 30 -3.78 -3.24 -4.74
N ALA A 31 -2.71 -2.79 -5.39
CA ALA A 31 -1.82 -1.80 -4.79
C ALA A 31 -2.43 -0.39 -4.68
N GLY A 32 -3.22 0.07 -5.66
CA GLY A 32 -3.80 1.43 -5.63
C GLY A 32 -2.74 2.55 -5.67
N LEU A 33 -1.65 2.32 -6.41
CA LEU A 33 -0.45 3.18 -6.38
C LEU A 33 -0.72 4.67 -6.66
N PRO A 34 -1.54 5.06 -7.66
CA PRO A 34 -1.77 6.48 -7.93
C PRO A 34 -2.32 7.27 -6.74
N GLN A 35 -3.02 6.61 -5.81
CA GLN A 35 -3.52 7.23 -4.57
C GLN A 35 -2.53 7.09 -3.41
N ARG A 36 -1.91 5.91 -3.26
CA ARG A 36 -1.04 5.61 -2.10
C ARG A 36 0.34 6.24 -2.18
N GLU A 37 0.92 6.36 -3.37
CA GLU A 37 2.26 6.92 -3.55
C GLU A 37 2.37 8.37 -3.03
N PRO A 38 1.43 9.29 -3.36
CA PRO A 38 1.43 10.63 -2.77
C PRO A 38 1.36 10.63 -1.22
N GLU A 39 0.56 9.74 -0.63
CA GLU A 39 0.44 9.62 0.83
C GLU A 39 1.74 9.14 1.47
N TRP A 40 2.44 8.20 0.82
CA TRP A 40 3.74 7.72 1.29
C TRP A 40 4.81 8.81 1.22
N LEU A 41 4.85 9.58 0.13
CA LEU A 41 5.78 10.70 -0.02
C LEU A 41 5.56 11.75 1.08
N ALA A 42 4.31 12.15 1.32
CA ALA A 42 3.97 13.10 2.39
C ALA A 42 4.35 12.57 3.78
N ARG A 43 4.13 11.28 4.03
CA ARG A 43 4.55 10.63 5.26
C ARG A 43 6.08 10.59 5.40
N TRP A 44 6.83 10.29 4.35
CA TRP A 44 8.29 10.26 4.42
C TRP A 44 8.90 11.64 4.64
N ASP A 45 8.31 12.66 4.01
CA ASP A 45 8.71 14.06 4.19
C ASP A 45 8.47 14.51 5.64
N SER A 46 7.27 14.31 6.18
CA SER A 46 6.97 14.63 7.59
C SER A 46 7.83 13.87 8.61
N LEU A 47 8.30 12.67 8.24
CA LEU A 47 9.19 11.88 9.09
C LEU A 47 10.68 12.25 8.94
N ASP A 48 11.06 13.09 7.97
CA ASP A 48 12.46 13.34 7.58
C ASP A 48 13.26 12.02 7.42
N VAL A 49 12.73 11.12 6.59
CA VAL A 49 13.34 9.78 6.41
C VAL A 49 14.79 9.88 5.91
N PHE A 50 15.06 10.83 5.01
CA PHE A 50 16.41 11.03 4.49
C PHE A 50 17.37 11.53 5.58
N GLY A 51 16.99 12.54 6.38
CA GLY A 51 17.80 13.02 7.49
C GLY A 51 18.07 11.93 8.53
N LYS A 52 17.07 11.12 8.88
CA LYS A 52 17.23 9.94 9.76
C LYS A 52 18.22 8.92 9.19
N LEU A 53 18.11 8.61 7.90
CA LEU A 53 19.04 7.70 7.22
C LEU A 53 20.48 8.23 7.26
N ARG A 54 20.67 9.55 7.05
CA ARG A 54 21.98 10.21 7.14
C ARG A 54 22.54 10.17 8.56
N ALA A 55 21.71 10.37 9.57
CA ALA A 55 22.12 10.29 10.97
C ALA A 55 22.55 8.88 11.37
N GLN A 56 21.79 7.85 10.98
CA GLN A 56 22.11 6.45 11.26
C GLN A 56 23.38 5.98 10.54
N SER A 57 23.66 6.55 9.37
CA SER A 57 24.82 6.16 8.54
C SER A 57 26.12 6.89 8.93
N LYS A 58 26.12 7.69 9.99
CA LYS A 58 27.33 8.39 10.47
C LYS A 58 28.46 7.39 10.75
N GLY A 59 29.65 7.67 10.21
CA GLY A 59 30.85 6.86 10.39
C GLY A 59 30.97 5.62 9.49
N ARG A 60 29.95 5.29 8.69
CA ARG A 60 30.05 4.24 7.67
C ARG A 60 30.95 4.68 6.52
N GLU A 61 31.53 3.71 5.82
CA GLU A 61 32.23 3.98 4.56
C GLU A 61 31.30 4.69 3.58
N LYS A 62 31.82 5.72 2.91
CA LYS A 62 31.02 6.56 2.02
C LYS A 62 30.82 5.85 0.68
N PHE A 63 29.57 5.76 0.25
CA PHE A 63 29.21 5.48 -1.13
C PHE A 63 28.76 6.79 -1.79
N ILE A 64 29.37 7.13 -2.93
CA ILE A 64 29.09 8.39 -3.67
C ILE A 64 28.57 8.03 -5.06
N LEU A 65 27.35 8.49 -5.35
CA LEU A 65 26.71 8.39 -6.67
C LEU A 65 26.73 9.77 -7.31
N HIS A 66 27.44 9.92 -8.43
CA HIS A 66 27.44 11.14 -9.24
C HIS A 66 26.25 11.08 -10.20
N ASP A 67 25.24 11.90 -9.94
CA ASP A 67 24.11 12.09 -10.86
C ASP A 67 24.42 13.22 -11.85
N GLY A 68 24.04 13.04 -13.12
CA GLY A 68 24.29 14.02 -14.17
C GLY A 68 23.30 15.19 -14.07
N PRO A 69 23.74 16.46 -14.18
CA PRO A 69 22.81 17.58 -14.10
C PRO A 69 21.83 17.52 -15.30
N PRO A 70 20.51 17.44 -15.06
CA PRO A 70 19.54 17.47 -16.16
C PRO A 70 19.44 18.87 -16.76
N TYR A 71 19.08 18.96 -18.04
CA TYR A 71 18.69 20.24 -18.63
C TYR A 71 17.33 20.68 -18.08
N ALA A 72 17.24 21.92 -17.60
CA ALA A 72 16.02 22.47 -16.99
C ALA A 72 14.99 23.01 -18.01
N ASN A 73 15.14 22.71 -19.30
CA ASN A 73 14.43 23.39 -20.40
C ASN A 73 13.26 22.57 -20.99
N GLY A 74 12.81 21.50 -20.35
CA GLY A 74 11.76 20.63 -20.89
C GLY A 74 11.12 19.70 -19.86
N HIS A 75 10.08 18.98 -20.28
CA HIS A 75 9.46 17.95 -19.46
C HIS A 75 10.37 16.72 -19.35
N LEU A 76 10.33 16.05 -18.19
CA LEU A 76 10.93 14.73 -18.06
C LEU A 76 10.22 13.75 -18.99
N HIS A 77 11.00 12.92 -19.66
CA HIS A 77 10.53 11.76 -20.41
C HIS A 77 11.07 10.49 -19.74
N ILE A 78 10.65 9.32 -20.22
CA ILE A 78 11.01 8.03 -19.60
C ILE A 78 12.53 7.74 -19.64
N GLY A 79 13.29 8.50 -20.43
CA GLY A 79 14.74 8.46 -20.56
C GLY A 79 15.20 8.91 -21.94
#